data_AF-A0A3B6LN87-F1
#
_entry.id   AF-A0A3B6LN87-F1
#
_cell.length_a   1.000
_cell.length_b   1.000
_cell.length_c   1.000
_cell.angle_alpha   90.00
_cell.angle_beta   90.00
_cell.angle_gamma   90.00
#
_symmetry.space_group_name_H-M   'P 1'
#
loop_
_entity.id
_entity.type
_entity.pdbx_description
1 polymer ?
#
loop_
_entity_poly.entity_id
_entity_poly.type
_entity_poly.pdbx_seq_one_letter_code
_entity_poly.pdbx_strand_id
1 'polypeptide(L)'
;MAELGPFRVNPDGKTLSRNRHAWNNVANVIFLESPAGVGFSYSNASVESGDSGTAVDAYLFLLNWLERFPEYKGRDFYIAGESYSGHYVPQLATVIVALAEFGLTDMNLKGIFVGNPYLDDYMNTKGSYEFLWNHGVISDEVWGNISEHCSFGRVEGTACGQAKKSFKIGDIDRYNIYAPVCIESPDGSLHSSSYLPGYDPCIGAYIDAYFNSPKVQKAMHVRTNTKCNLHWTDAPVSMVPTLAWLVDNGLRVWLYSGDMDDVCPITATRYSVKDLNLAITKPWRPWYTPDSEVGGYAQQYEGGFTFASVRGAGHMVPSFQPKRSLVLFYSFMKGVLPPAVSVWSP
;
A
#
# COMPACT_ATOMS: atom_id res chain seq x y z
N MET A 1 4.65 -7.16 -10.56
CA MET A 1 5.89 -7.95 -10.76
C MET A 1 7.11 -7.37 -10.02
N ALA A 2 6.94 -6.29 -9.25
CA ALA A 2 7.98 -5.79 -8.35
C ALA A 2 7.88 -6.37 -6.93
N GLU A 3 6.71 -6.87 -6.53
CA GLU A 3 6.40 -7.06 -5.10
C GLU A 3 5.99 -8.52 -4.77
N LEU A 4 4.69 -8.75 -4.57
CA LEU A 4 4.11 -9.95 -3.96
C LEU A 4 3.68 -11.04 -4.96
N GLY A 5 3.82 -10.79 -6.26
CA GLY A 5 3.44 -11.74 -7.31
C GLY A 5 4.35 -12.97 -7.39
N PRO A 6 3.92 -14.03 -8.11
CA PRO A 6 4.67 -15.29 -8.24
C PRO A 6 6.03 -15.16 -8.94
N PHE A 7 6.20 -14.09 -9.70
CA PHE A 7 7.39 -13.82 -10.49
C PHE A 7 7.85 -12.37 -10.35
N ARG A 8 9.17 -12.18 -10.48
CA ARG A 8 9.83 -10.88 -10.60
C ARG A 8 10.47 -10.76 -11.97
N VAL A 9 10.44 -9.56 -12.54
CA VAL A 9 11.17 -9.28 -13.77
C VAL A 9 12.67 -9.21 -13.48
N ASN A 10 13.49 -9.73 -14.38
CA ASN A 10 14.93 -9.63 -14.29
C ASN A 10 15.44 -8.32 -14.96
N PRO A 11 16.68 -7.89 -14.69
CA PRO A 11 17.24 -6.64 -15.25
C PRO A 11 17.29 -6.56 -16.79
N ASP A 12 17.13 -7.69 -17.48
CA ASP A 12 17.04 -7.71 -18.95
C ASP A 12 15.69 -7.23 -19.50
N GLY A 13 14.69 -6.97 -18.63
CA GLY A 13 13.33 -6.58 -18.99
C GLY A 13 12.58 -7.62 -19.83
N LYS A 14 13.04 -8.87 -19.83
CA LYS A 14 12.55 -9.93 -20.75
C LYS A 14 12.29 -11.25 -20.06
N THR A 15 13.09 -11.60 -19.07
CA THR A 15 12.97 -12.87 -18.36
C THR A 15 12.41 -12.66 -16.96
N LEU A 16 11.85 -13.74 -16.41
CA LEU A 16 11.25 -13.75 -15.10
C LEU A 16 12.00 -14.71 -14.17
N SER A 17 12.09 -14.35 -12.89
CA SER A 17 12.54 -15.23 -11.81
C SER A 17 11.41 -15.51 -10.83
N ARG A 18 11.41 -16.70 -10.23
CA ARG A 18 10.36 -17.10 -9.27
C ARG A 18 10.53 -16.35 -7.95
N ASN A 19 9.45 -15.75 -7.47
CA ASN A 19 9.39 -15.20 -6.13
C ASN A 19 9.00 -16.29 -5.12
N ARG A 20 9.93 -16.67 -4.26
CA ARG A 20 9.69 -17.71 -3.23
C ARG A 20 8.75 -17.24 -2.12
N HIS A 21 8.58 -15.94 -1.95
CA HIS A 21 7.74 -15.33 -0.92
C HIS A 21 6.44 -14.73 -1.48
N ALA A 22 6.01 -15.18 -2.66
CA ALA A 22 4.81 -14.68 -3.28
C ALA A 22 3.57 -14.96 -2.42
N TRP A 23 2.63 -14.01 -2.37
CA TRP A 23 1.41 -14.15 -1.58
C TRP A 23 0.48 -15.23 -2.12
N ASN A 24 0.61 -15.57 -3.40
CA ASN A 24 -0.14 -16.68 -3.99
C ASN A 24 0.31 -18.07 -3.49
N ASN A 25 1.31 -18.15 -2.60
CA ASN A 25 1.62 -19.37 -1.85
C ASN A 25 0.54 -19.72 -0.80
N VAL A 26 -0.28 -18.74 -0.38
CA VAL A 26 -1.27 -18.91 0.71
C VAL A 26 -2.66 -18.41 0.35
N ALA A 27 -2.85 -17.85 -0.85
CA ALA A 27 -4.11 -17.33 -1.36
C ALA A 27 -4.21 -17.46 -2.89
N ASN A 28 -5.42 -17.37 -3.44
CA ASN A 28 -5.61 -17.04 -4.86
C ASN A 28 -5.65 -15.52 -4.97
N VAL A 29 -4.77 -14.93 -5.79
CA VAL A 29 -4.57 -13.47 -5.83
C VAL A 29 -5.00 -12.94 -7.19
N ILE A 30 -5.88 -11.94 -7.18
CA ILE A 30 -6.28 -11.16 -8.36
C ILE A 30 -5.54 -9.83 -8.30
N PHE A 31 -4.81 -9.50 -9.35
CA PHE A 31 -4.24 -8.16 -9.55
C PHE A 31 -5.16 -7.41 -10.51
N LEU A 32 -5.88 -6.42 -9.98
CA LEU A 32 -6.80 -5.59 -10.75
C LEU A 32 -6.14 -4.25 -11.07
N GLU A 33 -6.00 -3.95 -12.37
CA GLU A 33 -5.61 -2.61 -12.81
C GLU A 33 -6.87 -1.72 -12.83
N SER A 34 -6.92 -0.74 -11.93
CA SER A 34 -8.06 0.15 -11.71
C SER A 34 -7.55 1.51 -11.28
N PRO A 35 -8.21 2.63 -11.65
CA PRO A 35 -9.41 2.76 -12.50
C PRO A 35 -9.16 2.55 -14.00
N ALA A 36 -10.19 2.76 -14.83
CA ALA A 36 -10.05 2.78 -16.29
C ALA A 36 -8.97 3.78 -16.73
N GLY A 37 -8.05 3.34 -17.60
CA GLY A 37 -6.89 4.11 -18.04
C GLY A 37 -5.59 3.74 -17.33
N VAL A 38 -5.66 2.97 -16.23
CA VAL A 38 -4.48 2.42 -15.57
C VAL A 38 -4.04 1.13 -16.25
N GLY A 39 -2.75 1.05 -16.62
CA GLY A 39 -2.16 -0.14 -17.21
C GLY A 39 -2.87 -0.56 -18.49
N PHE A 40 -3.41 -1.78 -18.51
CA PHE A 40 -4.18 -2.33 -19.62
C PHE A 40 -5.69 -2.12 -19.51
N SER A 41 -6.18 -1.50 -18.44
CA SER A 41 -7.59 -1.12 -18.29
C SER A 41 -7.92 0.11 -19.14
N TYR A 42 -9.08 0.11 -19.79
CA TYR A 42 -9.46 1.17 -20.74
C TYR A 42 -10.97 1.41 -20.78
N SER A 43 -11.38 2.52 -21.40
CA SER A 43 -12.77 2.84 -21.68
C SER A 43 -12.91 3.40 -23.10
N ASN A 44 -14.00 3.05 -23.79
CA ASN A 44 -14.29 3.62 -25.11
C ASN A 44 -14.88 5.04 -25.03
N ALA A 45 -15.23 5.51 -23.83
CA ALA A 45 -15.79 6.82 -23.57
C ALA A 45 -14.89 7.61 -22.62
N SER A 46 -15.01 8.94 -22.64
CA SER A 46 -14.50 9.75 -21.53
C SER A 46 -15.22 9.35 -20.25
N VAL A 47 -14.45 9.21 -19.17
CA VAL A 47 -14.96 8.78 -17.85
C VAL A 47 -14.78 9.95 -16.90
N GLU A 48 -15.89 10.45 -16.34
CA GLU A 48 -15.87 11.29 -15.15
C GLU A 48 -16.03 10.35 -13.94
N SER A 49 -14.99 10.23 -13.13
CA SER A 49 -14.98 9.34 -11.97
C SER A 49 -13.95 9.82 -10.96
N GLY A 50 -14.09 9.42 -9.72
CA GLY A 50 -13.07 9.59 -8.69
C GLY A 50 -13.04 8.37 -7.79
N ASP A 51 -12.69 8.59 -6.54
CA ASP A 51 -12.60 7.55 -5.53
C ASP A 51 -13.90 6.72 -5.40
N SER A 52 -15.04 7.41 -5.32
CA SER A 52 -16.35 6.78 -5.18
C SER A 52 -16.76 5.95 -6.41
N GLY A 53 -16.60 6.51 -7.62
CA GLY A 53 -16.88 5.82 -8.87
C GLY A 53 -15.97 4.61 -9.09
N THR A 54 -14.70 4.75 -8.74
CA THR A 54 -13.70 3.66 -8.82
C THR A 54 -14.08 2.48 -7.93
N ALA A 55 -14.62 2.72 -6.73
CA ALA A 55 -15.10 1.66 -5.84
C ALA A 55 -16.30 0.90 -6.45
N VAL A 56 -17.24 1.62 -7.08
CA VAL A 56 -18.39 1.01 -7.77
C VAL A 56 -17.93 0.18 -8.97
N ASP A 57 -17.06 0.72 -9.81
CA ASP A 57 -16.54 0.01 -10.99
C ASP A 57 -15.75 -1.25 -10.59
N ALA A 58 -14.94 -1.18 -9.54
CA ALA A 58 -14.23 -2.34 -9.00
C ALA A 58 -15.20 -3.41 -8.46
N TYR A 59 -16.28 -3.01 -7.81
CA TYR A 59 -17.33 -3.94 -7.39
C TYR A 59 -18.04 -4.61 -8.58
N LEU A 60 -18.40 -3.84 -9.61
CA LEU A 60 -19.00 -4.37 -10.83
C LEU A 60 -18.05 -5.32 -11.58
N PHE A 61 -16.75 -5.01 -11.60
CA PHE A 61 -15.74 -5.93 -12.11
C PHE A 61 -15.78 -7.26 -11.35
N LEU A 62 -15.76 -7.24 -10.01
CA LEU A 62 -15.76 -8.45 -9.19
C LEU A 62 -17.03 -9.29 -9.38
N LEU A 63 -18.20 -8.66 -9.52
CA LEU A 63 -19.44 -9.37 -9.86
C LEU A 63 -19.31 -10.12 -11.18
N ASN A 64 -18.89 -9.43 -12.25
CA ASN A 64 -18.71 -10.05 -13.56
C ASN A 64 -17.61 -11.12 -13.56
N TRP A 65 -16.56 -10.92 -12.76
CA TRP A 65 -15.50 -11.90 -12.59
C TRP A 65 -16.02 -13.18 -11.91
N LEU A 66 -16.84 -13.07 -10.86
CA LEU A 66 -17.44 -14.23 -10.20
C LEU A 66 -18.47 -14.95 -11.08
N GLU A 67 -19.15 -14.26 -11.99
CA GLU A 67 -19.98 -14.92 -13.02
C GLU A 67 -19.13 -15.69 -14.04
N ARG A 68 -17.96 -15.14 -14.40
CA ARG A 68 -17.01 -15.80 -15.31
C ARG A 68 -16.29 -16.99 -14.66
N PHE A 69 -16.01 -16.92 -13.36
CA PHE A 69 -15.27 -17.89 -12.57
C PHE A 69 -16.08 -18.35 -11.34
N PRO A 70 -17.21 -19.07 -11.56
CA PRO A 70 -18.16 -19.40 -10.50
C PRO A 70 -17.58 -20.33 -9.42
N GLU A 71 -16.49 -21.04 -9.69
CA GLU A 71 -15.80 -21.90 -8.72
C GLU A 71 -15.18 -21.14 -7.53
N TYR A 72 -15.14 -19.80 -7.60
CA TYR A 72 -14.71 -18.93 -6.51
C TYR A 72 -15.86 -18.32 -5.70
N LYS A 73 -17.12 -18.48 -6.12
CA LYS A 73 -18.28 -17.97 -5.35
C LYS A 73 -18.32 -18.60 -3.95
N GLY A 74 -18.70 -17.81 -2.96
CA GLY A 74 -18.81 -18.22 -1.55
C GLY A 74 -17.47 -18.40 -0.80
N ARG A 75 -16.31 -18.33 -1.48
CA ARG A 75 -15.02 -18.36 -0.80
C ARG A 75 -14.82 -17.11 0.06
N ASP A 76 -14.03 -17.25 1.12
CA ASP A 76 -13.55 -16.10 1.88
C ASP A 76 -12.84 -15.13 0.94
N PHE A 77 -13.30 -13.88 0.95
CA PHE A 77 -12.80 -12.80 0.11
C PHE A 77 -12.10 -11.76 0.97
N TYR A 78 -10.99 -11.23 0.47
CA TYR A 78 -10.17 -10.24 1.15
C TYR A 78 -9.73 -9.20 0.12
N ILE A 79 -9.61 -7.94 0.55
CA ILE A 79 -9.11 -6.87 -0.30
C ILE A 79 -7.80 -6.38 0.31
N ALA A 80 -6.75 -6.37 -0.49
CA ALA A 80 -5.46 -5.82 -0.10
C ALA A 80 -5.01 -4.74 -1.07
N GLY A 81 -4.21 -3.80 -0.59
CA GLY A 81 -3.67 -2.72 -1.41
C GLY A 81 -2.55 -1.99 -0.69
N GLU A 82 -1.93 -1.05 -1.39
CA GLU A 82 -0.83 -0.24 -0.87
C GLU A 82 -1.01 1.24 -1.25
N SER A 83 -0.42 2.15 -0.48
CA SER A 83 -0.32 3.58 -0.83
C SER A 83 -1.69 4.25 -0.89
N TYR A 84 -2.03 4.89 -2.01
CA TYR A 84 -3.34 5.46 -2.28
C TYR A 84 -4.49 4.43 -2.24
N SER A 85 -4.18 3.12 -2.27
CA SER A 85 -5.18 2.09 -1.96
C SER A 85 -5.71 2.19 -0.52
N GLY A 86 -5.11 3.00 0.35
CA GLY A 86 -5.71 3.48 1.59
C GLY A 86 -7.06 4.18 1.39
N HIS A 87 -7.34 4.70 0.19
CA HIS A 87 -8.64 5.21 -0.23
C HIS A 87 -9.47 4.13 -0.93
N TYR A 88 -8.89 3.46 -1.93
CA TYR A 88 -9.63 2.51 -2.76
C TYR A 88 -10.15 1.30 -1.96
N VAL A 89 -9.31 0.72 -1.10
CA VAL A 89 -9.63 -0.53 -0.41
C VAL A 89 -10.76 -0.34 0.60
N PRO A 90 -10.72 0.67 1.51
CA PRO A 90 -11.84 0.89 2.41
C PRO A 90 -13.13 1.26 1.67
N GLN A 91 -13.06 2.04 0.58
CA GLN A 91 -14.28 2.40 -0.17
C GLN A 91 -14.92 1.21 -0.88
N LEU A 92 -14.12 0.36 -1.53
CA LEU A 92 -14.63 -0.89 -2.11
C LEU A 92 -15.20 -1.82 -1.03
N ALA A 93 -14.53 -1.92 0.12
CA ALA A 93 -15.03 -2.69 1.25
C ALA A 93 -16.38 -2.15 1.75
N THR A 94 -16.54 -0.83 1.84
CA THR A 94 -17.80 -0.18 2.23
C THR A 94 -18.93 -0.54 1.28
N VAL A 95 -18.70 -0.51 -0.04
CA VAL A 95 -19.70 -0.93 -1.04
C VAL A 95 -20.15 -2.36 -0.78
N ILE A 96 -19.22 -3.29 -0.58
CA ILE A 96 -19.54 -4.71 -0.37
C ILE A 96 -20.28 -4.93 0.95
N VAL A 97 -19.80 -4.34 2.06
CA VAL A 97 -20.43 -4.48 3.38
C VAL A 97 -21.85 -3.91 3.36
N ALA A 98 -22.03 -2.71 2.81
CA ALA A 98 -23.35 -2.09 2.72
C ALA A 98 -24.33 -2.92 1.88
N LEU A 99 -23.90 -3.47 0.74
CA LEU A 99 -24.76 -4.33 -0.08
C LEU A 99 -25.07 -5.68 0.59
N ALA A 100 -24.15 -6.21 1.40
CA ALA A 100 -24.36 -7.46 2.13
C ALA A 100 -25.47 -7.32 3.19
N GLU A 101 -25.58 -6.16 3.86
CA GLU A 101 -26.66 -5.86 4.82
C GLU A 101 -28.07 -5.95 4.20
N PHE A 102 -28.19 -5.61 2.91
CA PHE A 102 -29.44 -5.70 2.16
C PHE A 102 -29.62 -7.04 1.42
N GLY A 103 -28.68 -7.98 1.55
CA GLY A 103 -28.69 -9.24 0.81
C GLY A 103 -28.52 -9.06 -0.70
N LEU A 104 -27.84 -7.99 -1.13
CA LEU A 104 -27.63 -7.63 -2.55
C LEU A 104 -26.28 -8.13 -3.09
N THR A 105 -25.49 -8.81 -2.27
CA THR A 105 -24.24 -9.45 -2.68
C THR A 105 -23.98 -10.72 -1.90
N ASP A 106 -23.47 -11.75 -2.58
CA ASP A 106 -23.04 -13.01 -1.98
C ASP A 106 -21.52 -13.04 -1.70
N MET A 107 -20.83 -11.90 -1.88
CA MET A 107 -19.39 -11.81 -1.60
C MET A 107 -19.13 -11.93 -0.11
N ASN A 108 -18.42 -12.98 0.28
CA ASN A 108 -18.07 -13.27 1.67
C ASN A 108 -16.79 -12.50 2.08
N LEU A 109 -16.89 -11.17 2.15
CA LEU A 109 -15.78 -10.30 2.55
C LEU A 109 -15.43 -10.49 4.04
N LYS A 110 -14.16 -10.85 4.31
CA LYS A 110 -13.66 -11.16 5.65
C LYS A 110 -12.75 -10.10 6.25
N GLY A 111 -12.18 -9.24 5.44
CA GLY A 111 -11.33 -8.15 5.92
C GLY A 111 -10.52 -7.45 4.84
N ILE A 112 -9.88 -6.36 5.26
CA ILE A 112 -8.96 -5.58 4.43
C ILE A 112 -7.55 -5.57 5.02
N PHE A 113 -6.54 -5.53 4.14
CA PHE A 113 -5.12 -5.55 4.49
C PHE A 113 -4.36 -4.49 3.68
N VAL A 114 -4.07 -3.35 4.29
CA VAL A 114 -3.54 -2.18 3.55
C VAL A 114 -2.15 -1.79 4.03
N GLY A 115 -1.19 -1.78 3.11
CA GLY A 115 0.20 -1.41 3.34
C GLY A 115 0.48 0.05 3.08
N ASN A 116 1.33 0.65 3.92
CA ASN A 116 1.76 2.04 3.83
C ASN A 116 0.62 2.96 3.38
N PRO A 117 -0.51 2.96 4.10
CA PRO A 117 -1.73 3.54 3.56
C PRO A 117 -1.68 5.06 3.64
N TYR A 118 -1.96 5.70 2.51
CA TYR A 118 -2.33 7.12 2.50
C TYR A 118 -3.78 7.22 3.01
N LEU A 119 -3.99 7.84 4.17
CA LEU A 119 -5.28 7.84 4.85
C LEU A 119 -5.86 9.21 5.10
N ASP A 120 -5.02 10.22 5.24
CA ASP A 120 -5.44 11.57 5.56
C ASP A 120 -4.39 12.55 5.04
N ASP A 121 -4.81 13.50 4.20
CA ASP A 121 -3.89 14.42 3.52
C ASP A 121 -3.01 15.21 4.51
N TYR A 122 -3.64 15.65 5.60
CA TYR A 122 -3.02 16.52 6.58
C TYR A 122 -2.08 15.72 7.48
N MET A 123 -2.53 14.58 7.98
CA MET A 123 -1.70 13.69 8.80
C MET A 123 -0.57 13.06 7.99
N ASN A 124 -0.75 12.81 6.70
CA ASN A 124 0.32 12.34 5.83
C ASN A 124 1.42 13.39 5.68
N THR A 125 1.02 14.64 5.41
CA THR A 125 1.98 15.75 5.32
C THR A 125 2.71 15.95 6.64
N LYS A 126 1.98 16.01 7.77
CA LYS A 126 2.59 16.14 9.10
C LYS A 126 3.53 15.00 9.43
N GLY A 127 3.08 13.77 9.17
CA GLY A 127 3.83 12.55 9.43
C GLY A 127 5.14 12.51 8.66
N SER A 128 5.17 12.94 7.39
CA SER A 128 6.40 12.99 6.57
C SER A 128 7.45 13.94 7.16
N TYR A 129 7.08 15.17 7.54
CA TYR A 129 8.05 16.09 8.14
C TYR A 129 8.59 15.59 9.48
N GLU A 130 7.71 15.05 10.34
CA GLU A 130 8.14 14.46 11.61
C GLU A 130 9.02 13.21 11.41
N PHE A 131 8.69 12.39 10.42
CA PHE A 131 9.47 11.21 10.06
C PHE A 131 10.88 11.62 9.63
N LEU A 132 11.01 12.54 8.67
CA LEU A 132 12.29 13.02 8.17
C LEU A 132 13.15 13.69 9.25
N TRP A 133 12.53 14.42 10.18
CA TRP A 133 13.23 14.97 11.35
C TRP A 133 13.79 13.86 12.25
N ASN A 134 12.97 12.88 12.65
CA ASN A 134 13.42 11.77 13.49
C ASN A 134 14.48 10.87 12.82
N HIS A 135 14.62 10.92 11.49
CA HIS A 135 15.62 10.17 10.73
C HIS A 135 16.85 11.02 10.36
N GLY A 136 16.96 12.24 10.92
CA GLY A 136 18.13 13.10 10.75
C GLY A 136 18.24 13.77 9.38
N VAL A 137 17.16 13.76 8.58
CA VAL A 137 17.12 14.43 7.28
C VAL A 137 16.77 15.91 7.45
N ILE A 138 15.90 16.24 8.41
CA ILE A 138 15.54 17.62 8.78
C ILE A 138 16.27 18.01 10.07
N SER A 139 16.87 19.21 10.11
CA SER A 139 17.52 19.74 11.32
C SER A 139 16.50 20.24 12.35
N ASP A 140 16.91 20.36 13.61
CA ASP A 140 16.05 20.85 14.69
C ASP A 140 15.53 22.27 14.44
N GLU A 141 16.31 23.15 13.81
CA GLU A 141 15.89 24.52 13.49
C GLU A 141 14.81 24.54 12.41
N VAL A 142 14.97 23.71 11.37
CA VAL A 142 13.99 23.59 10.29
C VAL A 142 12.70 22.97 10.82
N TRP A 143 12.80 21.90 11.62
CA TRP A 143 11.64 21.28 12.26
C TRP A 143 10.93 22.22 13.23
N GLY A 144 11.68 22.97 14.04
CA GLY A 144 11.14 23.97 14.95
C GLY A 144 10.34 25.05 14.20
N ASN A 145 10.92 25.59 13.12
CA ASN A 145 10.26 26.59 12.27
C ASN A 145 8.99 26.05 11.59
N ILE A 146 9.02 24.81 11.09
CA ILE A 146 7.85 24.15 10.52
C ILE A 146 6.78 23.94 11.59
N SER A 147 7.15 23.42 12.76
CA SER A 147 6.23 23.12 13.86
C SER A 147 5.58 24.37 14.45
N GLU A 148 6.30 25.49 14.46
CA GLU A 148 5.78 26.77 14.95
C GLU A 148 4.77 27.40 13.97
N HIS A 149 5.02 27.30 12.67
CA HIS A 149 4.24 28.03 11.66
C HIS A 149 3.22 27.21 10.89
N CYS A 150 3.32 25.88 10.91
CA CYS A 150 2.41 24.99 10.19
C CYS A 150 1.40 24.33 11.14
N SER A 151 0.12 24.53 10.82
CA SER A 151 -0.99 23.89 11.54
C SER A 151 -1.24 22.46 11.08
N PHE A 152 -0.73 22.10 9.88
CA PHE A 152 -1.05 20.86 9.18
C PHE A 152 -2.56 20.66 9.06
N GLY A 153 -3.25 21.68 8.57
CA GLY A 153 -4.70 21.65 8.32
C GLY A 153 -5.05 22.19 6.94
N ARG A 154 -6.34 22.41 6.72
CA ARG A 154 -6.88 22.86 5.41
C ARG A 154 -6.32 24.20 4.94
N VAL A 155 -6.08 25.12 5.87
CA VAL A 155 -5.61 26.47 5.56
C VAL A 155 -4.26 26.66 6.22
N GLU A 156 -3.24 26.92 5.42
CA GLU A 156 -1.89 27.21 5.88
C GLU A 156 -1.49 28.63 5.49
N GLY A 157 -0.81 29.32 6.41
CA GLY A 157 -0.32 30.66 6.18
C GLY A 157 0.92 30.70 5.27
N THR A 158 1.25 31.89 4.79
CA THR A 158 2.47 32.14 4.01
C THR A 158 3.74 31.74 4.76
N ALA A 159 3.76 31.94 6.09
CA ALA A 159 4.85 31.54 6.96
C ALA A 159 5.13 30.02 6.91
N CYS A 160 4.09 29.18 6.99
CA CYS A 160 4.24 27.73 6.82
C CYS A 160 4.82 27.37 5.45
N GLY A 161 4.32 28.00 4.39
CA GLY A 161 4.83 27.77 3.04
C GLY A 161 6.32 28.13 2.90
N GLN A 162 6.78 29.19 3.56
CA GLN A 162 8.19 29.57 3.60
C GLN A 162 9.02 28.59 4.44
N ALA A 163 8.52 28.18 5.61
CA ALA A 163 9.19 27.19 6.46
C ALA A 163 9.41 25.86 5.71
N LYS A 164 8.37 25.34 5.04
CA LYS A 164 8.46 24.12 4.23
C LYS A 164 9.46 24.25 3.07
N LYS A 165 9.51 25.41 2.40
CA LYS A 165 10.44 25.68 1.28
C LYS A 165 11.90 25.83 1.70
N SER A 166 12.17 26.08 2.99
CA SER A 166 13.55 26.22 3.50
C SER A 166 14.31 24.90 3.51
N PHE A 167 13.59 23.77 3.48
CA PHE A 167 14.13 22.43 3.46
C PHE A 167 14.31 21.89 2.04
N LYS A 168 15.40 21.15 1.82
CA LYS A 168 15.62 20.34 0.62
C LYS A 168 16.03 18.95 1.05
N ILE A 169 15.30 17.95 0.57
CA ILE A 169 15.54 16.54 0.92
C ILE A 169 16.82 15.96 0.28
N GLY A 170 17.26 16.53 -0.85
CA GLY A 170 18.37 15.98 -1.64
C GLY A 170 17.94 14.79 -2.50
N ASP A 171 18.91 14.05 -3.02
CA ASP A 171 18.69 12.89 -3.90
C ASP A 171 18.40 11.62 -3.09
N ILE A 172 17.31 11.64 -2.31
CA ILE A 172 16.84 10.52 -1.48
C ILE A 172 15.60 9.89 -2.11
N ASP A 173 15.57 8.56 -2.19
CA ASP A 173 14.35 7.82 -2.52
C ASP A 173 13.35 7.92 -1.36
N ARG A 174 12.24 8.62 -1.55
CA ARG A 174 11.22 8.79 -0.50
C ARG A 174 10.46 7.49 -0.20
N TYR A 175 10.45 6.53 -1.13
CA TYR A 175 9.84 5.22 -0.90
C TYR A 175 10.67 4.37 0.05
N ASN A 176 11.97 4.65 0.22
CA ASN A 176 12.81 4.14 1.30
C ASN A 176 14.02 5.05 1.46
N ILE A 177 14.04 5.85 2.54
CA ILE A 177 15.05 6.90 2.71
C ILE A 177 16.50 6.39 2.88
N TYR A 178 16.67 5.07 3.01
CA TYR A 178 17.97 4.40 3.11
C TYR A 178 18.29 3.52 1.89
N ALA A 179 17.41 3.48 0.88
CA ALA A 179 17.63 2.69 -0.31
C ALA A 179 18.55 3.38 -1.33
N PRO A 180 19.22 2.62 -2.21
CA PRO A 180 19.87 3.19 -3.38
C PRO A 180 18.84 3.84 -4.32
N VAL A 181 19.28 4.86 -5.04
CA VAL A 181 18.57 5.45 -6.19
C VAL A 181 18.99 4.78 -7.51
N CYS A 182 18.14 4.86 -8.53
CA CYS A 182 18.46 4.46 -9.90
C CYS A 182 19.14 5.64 -10.63
N ILE A 183 20.33 5.40 -11.18
CA ILE A 183 21.13 6.41 -11.89
C ILE A 183 21.09 6.11 -13.39
N GLU A 184 20.77 7.15 -14.17
CA GLU A 184 20.91 7.15 -15.62
C GLU A 184 22.31 7.65 -16.02
N SER A 185 23.05 6.79 -16.71
CA SER A 185 24.36 7.12 -17.29
C SER A 185 24.20 7.98 -18.55
N PRO A 186 25.25 8.69 -19.01
CA PRO A 186 25.21 9.50 -20.23
C PRO A 186 24.84 8.73 -21.51
N ASP A 187 24.99 7.41 -21.52
CA ASP A 187 24.61 6.52 -22.63
C ASP A 187 23.15 6.02 -22.55
N GLY A 188 22.38 6.49 -21.57
CA GLY A 188 21.00 6.08 -21.29
C GLY A 188 20.86 4.77 -20.52
N SER A 189 21.97 4.15 -20.09
CA SER A 189 21.92 2.93 -19.28
C SER A 189 21.53 3.24 -17.83
N LEU A 190 20.67 2.39 -17.25
CA LEU A 190 20.22 2.51 -15.87
C LEU A 190 20.99 1.55 -14.95
N HIS A 191 21.47 2.05 -13.83
CA HIS A 191 22.14 1.24 -12.81
C HIS A 191 21.83 1.72 -11.40
N SER A 192 21.89 0.81 -10.44
CA SER A 192 21.70 1.16 -9.03
C SER A 192 22.93 1.90 -8.48
N SER A 193 22.70 2.94 -7.69
CA SER A 193 23.76 3.69 -6.98
C SER A 193 24.51 2.86 -5.93
N SER A 194 23.89 1.84 -5.34
CA SER A 194 24.53 0.90 -4.42
C SER A 194 23.74 -0.42 -4.33
N TYR A 195 24.29 -1.43 -3.66
CA TYR A 195 23.62 -2.72 -3.53
C TYR A 195 22.74 -2.80 -2.27
N LEU A 196 21.45 -3.06 -2.47
CA LEU A 196 20.52 -3.44 -1.40
C LEU A 196 19.94 -4.83 -1.72
N PRO A 197 20.20 -5.87 -0.89
CA PRO A 197 19.71 -7.22 -1.17
C PRO A 197 18.21 -7.29 -1.41
N GLY A 198 17.82 -7.84 -2.57
CA GLY A 198 16.42 -8.09 -2.92
C GLY A 198 15.64 -6.87 -3.44
N TYR A 199 16.27 -5.69 -3.50
CA TYR A 199 15.68 -4.48 -4.05
C TYR A 199 16.54 -3.94 -5.19
N ASP A 200 15.88 -3.49 -6.25
CA ASP A 200 16.52 -2.83 -7.38
C ASP A 200 15.74 -1.55 -7.68
N PRO A 201 16.32 -0.35 -7.51
CA PRO A 201 15.61 0.90 -7.73
C PRO A 201 15.29 1.14 -9.21
N CYS A 202 15.94 0.41 -10.14
CA CYS A 202 15.69 0.52 -11.57
C CYS A 202 14.60 -0.44 -12.07
N ILE A 203 13.97 -1.23 -11.18
CA ILE A 203 13.03 -2.29 -11.55
C ILE A 203 11.84 -1.80 -12.40
N GLY A 204 11.39 -0.56 -12.22
CA GLY A 204 10.31 0.04 -13.00
C GLY A 204 10.58 -0.02 -14.50
N ALA A 205 11.79 0.34 -14.94
CA ALA A 205 12.17 0.31 -16.34
C ALA A 205 12.15 -1.11 -16.93
N TYR A 206 12.53 -2.11 -16.13
CA TYR A 206 12.51 -3.51 -16.56
C TYR A 206 11.08 -4.04 -16.69
N ILE A 207 10.19 -3.63 -15.77
CA ILE A 207 8.76 -3.97 -15.80
C ILE A 207 8.12 -3.35 -17.05
N ASP A 208 8.39 -2.08 -17.32
CA ASP A 208 7.87 -1.37 -18.49
C ASP A 208 8.33 -2.04 -19.79
N ALA A 209 9.61 -2.38 -19.89
CA ALA A 209 10.13 -3.11 -21.05
C ALA A 209 9.45 -4.48 -21.23
N TYR A 210 9.21 -5.21 -20.14
CA TYR A 210 8.59 -6.54 -20.18
C TYR A 210 7.13 -6.46 -20.65
N PHE A 211 6.33 -5.58 -20.04
CA PHE A 211 4.91 -5.46 -20.35
C PHE A 211 4.65 -4.80 -21.71
N ASN A 212 5.58 -4.02 -22.24
CA ASN A 212 5.49 -3.46 -23.60
C ASN A 212 5.99 -4.42 -24.70
N SER A 213 6.43 -5.62 -24.34
CA SER A 213 6.74 -6.66 -25.33
C SER A 213 5.47 -7.14 -26.04
N PRO A 214 5.42 -7.13 -27.40
CA PRO A 214 4.26 -7.66 -28.14
C PRO A 214 3.94 -9.11 -27.82
N LYS A 215 4.97 -9.91 -27.51
CA LYS A 215 4.81 -11.32 -27.11
C LYS A 215 4.09 -11.42 -25.76
N VAL A 216 4.44 -10.56 -24.80
CA VAL A 216 3.83 -10.54 -23.46
C VAL A 216 2.40 -10.05 -23.54
N GLN A 217 2.14 -8.94 -24.23
CA GLN A 217 0.79 -8.40 -24.43
C GLN A 217 -0.13 -9.43 -25.09
N LYS A 218 0.36 -10.13 -26.12
CA LYS A 218 -0.39 -11.22 -26.76
C LYS A 218 -0.70 -12.37 -25.80
N ALA A 219 0.27 -12.77 -24.98
CA ALA A 219 0.11 -13.85 -24.01
C ALA A 219 -0.87 -13.49 -22.87
N MET A 220 -0.95 -12.20 -22.51
CA MET A 220 -1.89 -11.68 -21.52
C MET A 220 -3.27 -11.34 -22.10
N HIS A 221 -3.47 -11.56 -23.41
CA HIS A 221 -4.69 -11.20 -24.14
C HIS A 221 -5.05 -9.69 -24.03
N VAL A 222 -4.02 -8.84 -23.96
CA VAL A 222 -4.18 -7.39 -23.90
C VAL A 222 -4.76 -6.86 -25.21
N ARG A 223 -5.71 -5.93 -25.11
CA ARG A 223 -6.16 -5.14 -26.26
C ARG A 223 -5.19 -3.99 -26.48
N THR A 224 -4.56 -3.96 -27.65
CA THR A 224 -3.66 -2.87 -28.06
C THR A 224 -4.45 -1.69 -28.63
N ASN A 225 -3.88 -0.48 -28.59
CA ASN A 225 -4.45 0.77 -29.13
C ASN A 225 -5.72 1.25 -28.43
N THR A 226 -5.82 0.97 -27.13
CA THR A 226 -6.87 1.52 -26.28
C THR A 226 -6.48 2.93 -25.81
N LYS A 227 -7.49 3.74 -25.49
CA LYS A 227 -7.32 5.05 -24.86
C LYS A 227 -8.27 5.11 -23.65
N CYS A 228 -7.98 6.00 -22.72
CA CYS A 228 -8.92 6.37 -21.68
C CYS A 228 -8.66 7.84 -21.33
N ASN A 229 -9.70 8.66 -21.39
CA ASN A 229 -9.66 10.02 -20.87
C ASN A 229 -10.44 10.02 -19.56
N LEU A 230 -9.72 9.86 -18.45
CA LEU A 230 -10.27 9.88 -17.10
C LEU A 230 -10.18 11.30 -16.53
N HIS A 231 -11.31 11.85 -16.11
CA HIS A 231 -11.39 13.13 -15.41
C HIS A 231 -11.72 12.87 -13.94
N TRP A 232 -10.73 13.10 -13.07
CA TRP A 232 -10.83 12.80 -11.64
C TRP A 232 -11.73 13.80 -10.90
N THR A 233 -12.83 13.35 -10.30
CA THR A 233 -13.87 14.22 -9.73
C THR A 233 -13.86 14.34 -8.20
N ASP A 234 -13.43 13.29 -7.49
CA ASP A 234 -13.47 13.24 -6.03
C ASP A 234 -12.31 12.44 -5.44
N ALA A 235 -11.80 12.95 -4.32
CA ALA A 235 -10.82 12.32 -3.44
C ALA A 235 -11.11 12.85 -2.03
N PRO A 236 -11.81 12.10 -1.14
CA PRO A 236 -11.99 12.50 0.24
C PRO A 236 -10.65 12.83 0.90
N VAL A 237 -10.63 13.84 1.76
CA VAL A 237 -9.40 14.26 2.47
C VAL A 237 -8.93 13.19 3.46
N SER A 238 -9.86 12.43 4.03
CA SER A 238 -9.61 11.49 5.11
C SER A 238 -10.45 10.23 4.98
N MET A 239 -9.83 9.09 5.24
CA MET A 239 -10.41 7.75 5.26
C MET A 239 -10.70 7.26 6.68
N VAL A 240 -10.33 8.03 7.71
CA VAL A 240 -10.61 7.69 9.12
C VAL A 240 -12.10 7.40 9.37
N PRO A 241 -13.07 8.22 8.89
CA PRO A 241 -14.49 7.91 9.08
C PRO A 241 -14.92 6.60 8.41
N THR A 242 -14.40 6.31 7.22
CA THR A 242 -14.71 5.06 6.50
C THR A 242 -14.13 3.86 7.24
N LEU A 243 -12.90 3.94 7.73
CA LEU A 243 -12.28 2.88 8.52
C LEU A 243 -13.05 2.62 9.83
N ALA A 244 -13.48 3.67 10.53
CA ALA A 244 -14.31 3.55 11.73
C ALA A 244 -15.62 2.82 11.42
N TRP A 245 -16.32 3.23 10.36
CA TRP A 245 -17.57 2.58 9.93
C TRP A 245 -17.38 1.10 9.59
N LEU A 246 -16.28 0.73 8.92
CA LEU A 246 -15.99 -0.68 8.62
C LEU A 246 -15.75 -1.50 9.88
N VAL A 247 -15.02 -0.94 10.86
CA VAL A 247 -14.76 -1.59 12.16
C VAL A 247 -16.06 -1.77 12.94
N ASP A 248 -16.91 -0.75 12.98
CA ASP A 248 -18.21 -0.77 13.65
C ASP A 248 -19.17 -1.81 13.04
N ASN A 249 -19.06 -2.06 11.73
CA ASN A 249 -19.81 -3.10 11.02
C ASN A 249 -19.10 -4.47 11.02
N GLY A 250 -18.15 -4.67 11.94
CA GLY A 250 -17.54 -5.97 12.22
C GLY A 250 -16.52 -6.44 11.18
N LEU A 251 -16.11 -5.58 10.23
CA LEU A 251 -15.09 -5.93 9.27
C LEU A 251 -13.70 -5.88 9.90
N ARG A 252 -12.91 -6.94 9.70
CA ARG A 252 -11.51 -6.96 10.14
C ARG A 252 -10.66 -6.02 9.29
N VAL A 253 -10.10 -4.99 9.90
CA VAL A 253 -9.22 -4.01 9.25
C VAL A 253 -7.78 -4.16 9.75
N TRP A 254 -6.84 -4.40 8.85
CA TRP A 254 -5.42 -4.45 9.16
C TRP A 254 -4.66 -3.41 8.34
N LEU A 255 -3.97 -2.52 9.04
CA LEU A 255 -3.04 -1.58 8.44
C LEU A 255 -1.60 -2.00 8.79
N TYR A 256 -0.68 -1.83 7.87
CA TYR A 256 0.73 -2.00 8.16
C TYR A 256 1.58 -0.94 7.47
N SER A 257 2.74 -0.60 8.05
CA SER A 257 3.69 0.34 7.43
C SER A 257 5.11 -0.20 7.50
N GLY A 258 5.84 -0.11 6.39
CA GLY A 258 7.30 -0.16 6.40
C GLY A 258 7.87 1.03 7.18
N ASP A 259 8.86 0.78 8.04
CA ASP A 259 9.45 1.79 8.93
C ASP A 259 10.52 2.68 8.27
N MET A 260 10.78 2.52 6.96
CA MET A 260 11.71 3.34 6.19
C MET A 260 11.02 4.20 5.11
N ASP A 261 9.69 4.15 5.02
CA ASP A 261 8.90 4.90 4.05
C ASP A 261 8.63 6.34 4.52
N ASP A 262 8.85 7.32 3.64
CA ASP A 262 8.48 8.73 3.86
C ASP A 262 7.24 9.16 3.04
N VAL A 263 6.84 8.41 2.01
CA VAL A 263 5.67 8.75 1.19
C VAL A 263 4.38 8.58 1.99
N CYS A 264 4.25 7.45 2.69
CA CYS A 264 3.15 7.14 3.61
C CYS A 264 3.72 6.62 4.93
N PRO A 265 4.38 7.50 5.71
CA PRO A 265 5.24 7.08 6.80
C PRO A 265 4.43 6.50 7.96
N ILE A 266 5.10 5.65 8.74
CA ILE A 266 4.51 5.06 9.95
C ILE A 266 3.95 6.11 10.92
N THR A 267 4.55 7.30 10.97
CA THR A 267 4.08 8.46 11.76
C THR A 267 2.71 8.95 11.30
N ALA A 268 2.49 9.06 9.99
CA ALA A 268 1.20 9.45 9.41
C ALA A 268 0.12 8.41 9.73
N THR A 269 0.40 7.13 9.50
CA THR A 269 -0.54 6.05 9.83
C THR A 269 -0.89 6.04 11.32
N ARG A 270 0.10 6.31 12.20
CA ARG A 270 -0.15 6.41 13.66
C ARG A 270 -1.09 7.55 14.02
N TYR A 271 -0.99 8.70 13.37
CA TYR A 271 -1.93 9.81 13.58
C TYR A 271 -3.35 9.40 13.22
N SER A 272 -3.56 8.87 12.01
CA SER A 272 -4.89 8.41 11.58
C SER A 272 -5.45 7.28 12.45
N VAL A 273 -4.60 6.33 12.90
CA VAL A 273 -5.01 5.25 13.83
C VAL A 273 -5.40 5.82 15.20
N LYS A 274 -4.69 6.84 15.68
CA LYS A 274 -5.04 7.51 16.94
C LYS A 274 -6.41 8.20 16.83
N ASP A 275 -6.70 8.82 15.70
CA ASP A 275 -7.95 9.54 15.47
C ASP A 275 -9.18 8.62 15.37
N LEU A 276 -8.98 7.32 15.12
CA LEU A 276 -10.05 6.31 15.25
C LEU A 276 -10.53 6.13 16.71
N ASN A 277 -9.72 6.52 17.69
CA ASN A 277 -10.04 6.46 19.12
C ASN A 277 -10.50 5.06 19.60
N LEU A 278 -9.96 3.99 19.01
CA LEU A 278 -10.25 2.61 19.40
C LEU A 278 -9.47 2.21 20.66
N ALA A 279 -10.10 1.47 21.57
CA ALA A 279 -9.42 0.94 22.76
C ALA A 279 -8.43 -0.17 22.39
N ILE A 280 -7.31 -0.22 23.11
CA ILE A 280 -6.25 -1.21 22.89
C ILE A 280 -6.65 -2.54 23.56
N THR A 281 -6.71 -3.62 22.77
CA THR A 281 -7.03 -4.96 23.28
C THR A 281 -5.78 -5.82 23.47
N LYS A 282 -4.72 -5.60 22.67
CA LYS A 282 -3.40 -6.22 22.87
C LYS A 282 -2.31 -5.18 22.64
N PRO A 283 -1.43 -4.93 23.62
CA PRO A 283 -0.44 -3.84 23.56
C PRO A 283 0.59 -4.06 22.45
N TRP A 284 1.21 -2.96 22.00
CA TRP A 284 2.32 -2.96 21.05
C TRP A 284 3.43 -3.90 21.52
N ARG A 285 3.71 -4.92 20.71
CA ARG A 285 4.75 -5.90 20.99
C ARG A 285 5.52 -6.27 19.73
N PRO A 286 6.77 -6.76 19.85
CA PRO A 286 7.48 -7.30 18.70
C PRO A 286 6.75 -8.53 18.13
N TRP A 287 6.97 -8.76 16.85
CA TRP A 287 6.67 -10.04 16.22
C TRP A 287 7.87 -10.58 15.47
N TYR A 288 7.94 -11.89 15.33
CA TYR A 288 9.13 -12.60 14.88
C TYR A 288 8.90 -13.36 13.59
N THR A 289 9.95 -13.40 12.77
CA THR A 289 10.04 -14.27 11.60
C THR A 289 10.41 -15.71 12.02
N PRO A 290 10.24 -16.71 11.14
CA PRO A 290 10.67 -18.08 11.42
C PRO A 290 12.16 -18.23 11.78
N ASP A 291 13.02 -17.28 11.38
CA ASP A 291 14.45 -17.30 11.70
C ASP A 291 14.75 -16.61 13.05
N SER A 292 13.71 -16.30 13.83
CA SER A 292 13.79 -15.62 15.12
C SER A 292 14.30 -14.17 15.08
N GLU A 293 14.31 -13.54 13.91
CA GLU A 293 14.49 -12.09 13.84
C GLU A 293 13.18 -11.34 14.09
N VAL A 294 13.27 -10.20 14.76
CA VAL A 294 12.16 -9.24 14.85
C VAL A 294 11.77 -8.80 13.43
N GLY A 295 10.57 -9.16 13.01
CA GLY A 295 9.99 -8.74 11.73
C GLY A 295 9.35 -7.35 11.79
N GLY A 296 9.02 -6.88 12.99
CA GLY A 296 8.41 -5.58 13.27
C GLY A 296 7.65 -5.64 14.58
N TYR A 297 6.62 -4.83 14.69
CA TYR A 297 5.77 -4.76 15.88
C TYR A 297 4.30 -4.73 15.49
N ALA A 298 3.40 -5.12 16.40
CA ALA A 298 1.97 -5.12 16.16
C ALA A 298 1.18 -4.80 17.42
N GLN A 299 0.03 -4.16 17.24
CA GLN A 299 -0.97 -3.87 18.28
C GLN A 299 -2.37 -4.14 17.75
N GLN A 300 -3.22 -4.68 18.62
CA GLN A 300 -4.61 -4.94 18.31
C GLN A 300 -5.50 -4.00 19.14
N TYR A 301 -6.56 -3.55 18.51
CA TYR A 301 -7.56 -2.66 19.07
C TYR A 301 -8.94 -3.36 19.09
N GLU A 302 -9.95 -2.69 19.62
CA GLU A 302 -11.34 -3.14 19.56
C GLU A 302 -11.83 -3.31 18.10
N GLY A 303 -12.89 -4.10 17.93
CA GLY A 303 -13.41 -4.46 16.60
C GLY A 303 -12.46 -5.30 15.73
N GLY A 304 -11.35 -5.78 16.30
CA GLY A 304 -10.35 -6.59 15.59
C GLY A 304 -9.41 -5.79 14.69
N PHE A 305 -9.46 -4.44 14.77
CA PHE A 305 -8.53 -3.56 14.07
C PHE A 305 -7.09 -3.83 14.51
N THR A 306 -6.16 -3.93 13.55
CA THR A 306 -4.75 -4.22 13.84
C THR A 306 -3.86 -3.24 13.08
N PHE A 307 -2.86 -2.70 13.78
CA PHE A 307 -1.78 -1.93 13.18
C PHE A 307 -0.46 -2.66 13.39
N ALA A 308 0.36 -2.76 12.34
CA ALA A 308 1.67 -3.39 12.39
C ALA A 308 2.75 -2.54 11.71
N SER A 309 3.98 -2.62 12.20
CA SER A 309 5.16 -2.18 11.45
C SER A 309 5.86 -3.36 10.81
N VAL A 310 6.56 -3.11 9.71
CA VAL A 310 7.49 -4.05 9.09
C VAL A 310 8.88 -3.45 9.08
N ARG A 311 9.76 -4.07 9.86
CA ARG A 311 11.12 -3.58 10.08
C ARG A 311 11.97 -3.67 8.81
N GLY A 312 12.68 -2.60 8.50
CA GLY A 312 13.58 -2.52 7.36
C GLY A 312 12.88 -2.47 6.01
N ALA A 313 11.60 -2.10 5.98
CA ALA A 313 10.82 -2.01 4.77
C ALA A 313 10.52 -0.55 4.43
N GLY A 314 10.65 -0.21 3.14
CA GLY A 314 10.09 1.02 2.59
C GLY A 314 8.60 0.85 2.25
N HIS A 315 8.14 1.69 1.32
CA HIS A 315 6.74 1.78 0.88
C HIS A 315 6.20 0.46 0.34
N MET A 316 6.91 -0.10 -0.65
CA MET A 316 6.62 -1.42 -1.23
C MET A 316 7.14 -2.53 -0.32
N VAL A 317 6.47 -2.75 0.80
CA VAL A 317 6.91 -3.69 1.85
C VAL A 317 7.24 -5.09 1.29
N PRO A 318 6.45 -5.70 0.38
CA PRO A 318 6.78 -7.01 -0.18
C PRO A 318 8.02 -6.99 -1.11
N SER A 319 8.43 -5.83 -1.62
CA SER A 319 9.70 -5.66 -2.35
C SER A 319 10.88 -5.64 -1.41
N PHE A 320 10.85 -4.79 -0.40
CA PHE A 320 11.98 -4.60 0.53
C PHE A 320 12.15 -5.76 1.50
N GLN A 321 11.05 -6.32 2.01
CA GLN A 321 11.05 -7.35 3.04
C GLN A 321 10.10 -8.51 2.69
N PRO A 322 10.37 -9.26 1.61
CA PRO A 322 9.45 -10.26 1.06
C PRO A 322 9.07 -11.36 2.07
N LYS A 323 10.04 -11.83 2.87
CA LYS A 323 9.78 -12.84 3.92
C LYS A 323 8.89 -12.30 5.04
N ARG A 324 9.21 -11.10 5.56
CA ARG A 324 8.44 -10.44 6.63
C ARG A 324 7.02 -10.12 6.16
N SER A 325 6.88 -9.63 4.93
CA SER A 325 5.60 -9.40 4.26
C SER A 325 4.74 -10.67 4.21
N LEU A 326 5.30 -11.80 3.75
CA LEU A 326 4.54 -13.06 3.67
C LEU A 326 4.12 -13.58 5.05
N VAL A 327 4.96 -13.44 6.08
CA VAL A 327 4.60 -13.81 7.46
C VAL A 327 3.40 -12.99 7.94
N LEU A 328 3.45 -11.66 7.75
CA LEU A 328 2.37 -10.78 8.17
C LEU A 328 1.07 -11.04 7.40
N PHE A 329 1.16 -11.25 6.09
CA PHE A 329 0.02 -11.61 5.26
C PHE A 329 -0.60 -12.96 5.65
N TYR A 330 0.23 -13.97 5.92
CA TYR A 330 -0.25 -15.27 6.40
C TYR A 330 -1.01 -15.13 7.74
N SER A 331 -0.49 -14.34 8.67
CA SER A 331 -1.15 -14.03 9.93
C SER A 331 -2.50 -13.35 9.74
N PHE A 332 -2.57 -12.36 8.85
CA PHE A 332 -3.84 -11.73 8.45
C PHE A 332 -4.85 -12.75 7.92
N MET A 333 -4.44 -13.60 6.97
CA MET A 333 -5.30 -14.64 6.38
C MET A 333 -5.81 -15.65 7.41
N LYS A 334 -5.03 -15.92 8.46
CA LYS A 334 -5.43 -16.80 9.58
C LYS A 334 -6.22 -16.08 10.67
N GLY A 335 -6.35 -14.76 10.62
CA GLY A 335 -7.02 -13.99 11.65
C GLY A 335 -6.31 -14.00 13.01
N VAL A 336 -5.00 -14.20 13.02
CA VAL A 336 -4.18 -14.27 14.24
C VAL A 336 -3.04 -13.28 14.13
N LEU A 337 -2.71 -12.59 15.22
CA LEU A 337 -1.56 -11.69 15.25
C LEU A 337 -0.25 -12.44 14.91
N PRO A 338 0.74 -11.77 14.29
CA PRO A 338 2.01 -12.40 13.95
C PRO A 338 2.76 -12.91 15.19
N PRO A 339 3.61 -13.96 15.06
CA PRO A 339 4.19 -14.69 16.19
C PRO A 339 4.88 -13.78 17.21
N ALA A 340 4.62 -14.01 18.50
CA ALA A 340 5.17 -13.19 19.60
C ALA A 340 6.49 -13.72 20.19
N VAL A 341 6.90 -14.93 19.82
CA VAL A 341 7.99 -15.65 20.48
C VAL A 341 9.13 -15.85 19.50
N SER A 342 10.36 -15.58 19.96
CA SER A 342 11.60 -15.99 19.30
C SER A 342 11.80 -17.48 19.52
N VAL A 343 12.23 -18.24 18.51
CA VAL A 343 12.53 -19.67 18.67
C VAL A 343 13.72 -19.89 19.63
N TRP A 344 14.44 -18.82 19.99
CA TRP A 344 15.55 -18.81 20.95
C TRP A 344 15.19 -18.28 22.35
N SER A 345 13.92 -18.00 22.64
CA SER A 345 13.49 -17.62 23.99
C SER A 345 13.06 -18.89 24.76
N PRO A 346 13.81 -19.30 25.79
CA PRO A 346 13.46 -20.46 26.63
C PRO A 346 12.15 -20.28 27.40
#